data_AF-A0A369BIK3-F1
#
_entry.id   AF-A0A369BIK3-F1
#
_cell.length_a   1.000
_cell.length_b   1.000
_cell.length_c   1.000
_cell.angle_alpha   90.00
_cell.angle_beta   90.00
_cell.angle_gamma   90.00
#
_symmetry.space_group_name_H-M   'P 1'
#
loop_
_entity.id
_entity.type
_entity.pdbx_description
1 polymer ?
#
loop_
_entity_poly.entity_id
_entity_poly.type
_entity_poly.pdbx_seq_one_letter_code
_entity_poly.pdbx_strand_id
1 'polypeptide(L)'
;MSSMRLGWIRAGEMSILPGLTGMDSSPKTLAFLIVSQVLYLLFSAVWLVVLGISAMMFDSPGSENNIGLNILYYYIQAYPGGLLLALCFGWYFFAKKKWRAAVLWNLIPLIWVIPFLGMILYANFL
;
A
#
# COMPACT_ATOMS: atom_id res chain seq x y z
N MET A 1 -53.45 -9.70 -29.66
CA MET A 1 -52.26 -8.82 -29.68
C MET A 1 -51.99 -8.29 -28.26
N SER A 2 -51.45 -9.13 -27.36
CA SER A 2 -51.28 -8.77 -25.94
C SER A 2 -50.22 -9.64 -25.23
N SER A 3 -48.97 -9.62 -25.70
CA SER A 3 -47.88 -10.30 -24.95
C SER A 3 -46.48 -9.69 -25.10
N MET A 4 -46.31 -8.58 -25.84
CA MET A 4 -44.99 -8.02 -26.15
C MET A 4 -44.56 -6.83 -25.26
N ARG A 5 -45.29 -6.50 -24.19
CA ARG A 5 -44.98 -5.33 -23.32
C ARG A 5 -44.51 -5.69 -21.90
N LEU A 6 -44.21 -6.95 -21.58
CA LEU A 6 -43.72 -7.31 -20.23
C LEU A 6 -42.19 -7.47 -20.11
N GLY A 7 -41.46 -7.54 -21.23
CA GLY A 7 -39.99 -7.75 -21.19
C GLY A 7 -39.18 -6.54 -20.72
N TRP A 8 -39.69 -5.33 -20.89
CA TRP A 8 -38.93 -4.09 -20.64
C TRP A 8 -38.98 -3.62 -19.19
N ILE A 9 -39.99 -4.02 -18.41
CA ILE A 9 -40.12 -3.60 -17.01
C ILE A 9 -39.11 -4.34 -16.11
N ARG A 10 -38.80 -5.61 -16.42
CA ARG A 10 -37.85 -6.40 -15.63
C ARG A 10 -36.37 -6.04 -15.83
N ALA A 11 -36.03 -5.30 -16.89
CA ALA A 11 -34.65 -4.86 -17.12
C ALA A 11 -34.25 -3.65 -16.26
N GLY A 12 -35.22 -2.87 -15.76
CA GLY A 12 -34.96 -1.72 -14.89
C GLY A 12 -34.82 -2.06 -13.40
N GLU A 13 -35.44 -3.16 -12.95
CA GLU A 13 -35.52 -3.53 -11.52
C GLU A 13 -34.30 -4.31 -11.00
N MET A 14 -33.45 -4.84 -11.88
CA MET A 14 -32.20 -5.53 -11.47
C MET A 14 -31.08 -4.57 -11.05
N SER A 15 -31.34 -3.26 -10.98
CA SER A 15 -30.41 -2.23 -10.51
C SER A 15 -30.53 -1.91 -9.01
N ILE A 16 -31.51 -2.50 -8.31
CA ILE A 16 -31.82 -2.16 -6.91
C ILE A 16 -31.56 -3.37 -6.01
N LEU A 17 -30.28 -3.72 -5.82
CA LEU A 17 -29.85 -4.40 -4.60
C LEU A 17 -29.27 -3.35 -3.64
N PRO A 18 -30.02 -2.95 -2.58
CA PRO A 18 -29.54 -2.03 -1.55
C PRO A 18 -28.53 -2.77 -0.67
N GLY A 19 -27.28 -2.82 -1.12
CA GLY A 19 -26.21 -3.53 -0.42
C GLY A 19 -24.83 -3.49 -1.09
N LEU A 20 -24.73 -2.95 -2.30
CA LEU A 20 -23.45 -2.78 -3.02
C LEU A 20 -22.95 -1.32 -3.02
N THR A 21 -23.27 -0.56 -1.97
CA THR A 21 -22.72 0.79 -1.72
C THR A 21 -21.33 0.68 -1.09
N GLY A 22 -20.37 0.19 -1.88
CA GLY A 22 -19.01 -0.08 -1.42
C GLY A 22 -17.97 0.25 -2.46
N MET A 23 -18.04 1.45 -3.05
CA MET A 23 -17.18 1.90 -4.14
C MET A 23 -17.44 1.07 -5.42
N ASP A 24 -18.39 1.54 -6.21
CA ASP A 24 -18.43 1.39 -7.65
C ASP A 24 -17.00 1.30 -8.23
N SER A 25 -16.73 0.25 -9.00
CA SER A 25 -15.42 -0.08 -9.58
C SER A 25 -14.86 1.12 -10.34
N SER A 26 -14.04 1.90 -9.64
CA SER A 26 -13.77 3.27 -10.04
C SER A 26 -12.43 3.35 -10.77
N PRO A 27 -12.35 4.02 -11.94
CA PRO A 27 -11.07 4.40 -12.53
C PRO A 27 -10.19 5.17 -11.53
N LYS A 28 -10.78 5.79 -10.50
CA LYS A 28 -10.04 6.43 -9.40
C LYS A 28 -9.25 5.43 -8.55
N THR A 29 -9.80 4.24 -8.25
CA THR A 29 -9.10 3.22 -7.47
C THR A 29 -7.93 2.63 -8.26
N LEU A 30 -8.14 2.41 -9.56
CA LEU A 30 -7.08 1.97 -10.46
C LEU A 30 -5.97 3.02 -10.60
N ALA A 31 -6.34 4.29 -10.80
CA ALA A 31 -5.40 5.40 -10.82
C ALA A 31 -4.62 5.51 -9.50
N PHE A 32 -5.29 5.36 -8.35
CA PHE A 32 -4.65 5.37 -7.04
C PHE A 32 -3.62 4.23 -6.90
N LEU A 33 -3.98 3.00 -7.26
CA LEU A 33 -3.05 1.87 -7.25
C LEU A 33 -1.84 2.15 -8.14
N ILE A 34 -2.02 2.63 -9.37
CA ILE A 34 -0.91 2.91 -10.28
C ILE A 34 -0.01 4.02 -9.73
N VAL A 35 -0.59 5.15 -9.31
CA VAL A 35 0.18 6.28 -8.76
C VAL A 35 0.97 5.85 -7.52
N SER A 36 0.35 5.08 -6.61
CA SER A 36 1.05 4.53 -5.45
C SER A 36 2.19 3.60 -5.85
N GLN A 37 2.03 2.73 -6.87
CA GLN A 37 3.11 1.86 -7.32
C GLN A 37 4.28 2.64 -7.91
N VAL A 38 4.01 3.72 -8.65
CA VAL A 38 5.07 4.60 -9.16
C VAL A 38 5.80 5.29 -8.02
N LEU A 39 5.07 5.84 -7.04
CA LEU A 39 5.67 6.44 -5.85
C LEU A 39 6.52 5.43 -5.07
N TYR A 40 6.05 4.20 -4.94
CA TYR A 40 6.76 3.10 -4.29
C TYR A 40 8.01 2.69 -5.03
N LEU A 41 7.99 2.70 -6.36
CA LEU A 41 9.17 2.42 -7.17
C LEU A 41 10.22 3.53 -7.05
N LEU A 42 9.80 4.79 -6.98
CA LEU A 42 10.73 5.92 -6.75
C LEU A 42 11.31 5.88 -5.33
N PHE A 43 10.46 5.59 -4.34
CA PHE A 43 10.88 5.53 -2.95
C PHE A 43 11.77 4.32 -2.67
N SER A 44 11.57 3.19 -3.36
CA SER A 44 12.44 2.02 -3.21
C SER A 44 13.87 2.30 -3.65
N ALA A 45 14.08 3.14 -4.67
CA ALA A 45 15.42 3.56 -5.08
C ALA A 45 16.16 4.31 -3.96
N VAL A 46 15.47 5.25 -3.30
CA VAL A 46 16.01 5.95 -2.12
C VAL A 46 16.23 4.97 -0.96
N TRP A 47 15.30 4.05 -0.75
CA TRP A 47 15.39 3.06 0.32
C TRP A 47 16.55 2.08 0.16
N LEU A 48 16.94 1.73 -1.07
CA LEU A 48 18.12 0.91 -1.33
C LEU A 48 19.41 1.56 -0.83
N VAL A 49 19.50 2.90 -0.92
CA VAL A 49 20.63 3.65 -0.35
C VAL A 49 20.61 3.56 1.18
N VAL A 50 19.44 3.70 1.81
CA VAL A 50 19.27 3.56 3.26
C VAL A 50 19.66 2.15 3.72
N LEU A 51 19.28 1.11 2.98
CA LEU A 51 19.70 -0.27 3.22
C LEU A 51 21.22 -0.41 3.18
N GLY A 52 21.89 0.15 2.17
CA GLY A 52 23.35 0.13 2.06
C GLY A 52 24.04 0.81 3.25
N ILE A 53 23.59 2.01 3.62
CA ILE A 53 24.15 2.76 4.75
C ILE A 53 23.85 2.05 6.08
N SER A 54 22.71 1.38 6.21
CA SER A 54 22.35 0.66 7.44
C SER A 54 23.33 -0.45 7.80
N ALA A 55 23.97 -1.09 6.82
CA ALA A 55 25.01 -2.08 7.08
C ALA A 55 26.27 -1.45 7.70
N MET A 56 26.57 -0.19 7.36
CA MET A 56 27.71 0.55 7.91
C MET A 56 27.47 0.98 9.38
N MET A 57 26.24 0.85 9.90
CA MET A 57 25.95 1.12 11.32
C MET A 57 26.62 0.11 12.26
N PHE A 58 27.07 -1.02 11.74
CA PHE A 58 27.74 -2.08 12.49
C PHE A 58 29.28 -2.02 12.41
N ASP A 59 29.85 -0.95 11.85
CA ASP A 59 31.29 -0.83 11.64
C ASP A 59 32.06 -0.47 12.93
N SER A 60 31.34 -0.07 13.99
CA SER A 60 31.93 0.21 15.31
C SER A 60 32.01 -1.07 16.17
N PRO A 61 33.12 -1.33 16.87
CA PRO A 61 33.25 -2.49 17.76
C PRO A 61 32.14 -2.53 18.83
N GLY A 62 31.45 -3.67 18.97
CA GLY A 62 30.40 -3.88 19.97
C GLY A 62 29.01 -3.37 19.58
N SER A 63 28.87 -2.77 18.39
CA SER A 63 27.57 -2.32 17.85
C SER A 63 26.61 -3.47 17.55
N GLU A 64 27.14 -4.66 17.24
CA GLU A 64 26.41 -5.91 17.01
C GLU A 64 25.63 -6.40 18.24
N ASN A 65 26.06 -6.02 19.45
CA ASN A 65 25.37 -6.36 20.70
C ASN A 65 24.32 -5.31 21.09
N ASN A 66 24.22 -4.20 20.35
CA ASN A 66 23.24 -3.17 20.62
C ASN A 66 21.87 -3.57 20.06
N ILE A 67 20.95 -3.92 20.97
CA ILE A 67 19.57 -4.33 20.65
C ILE A 67 18.86 -3.25 19.81
N GLY A 68 19.08 -1.97 20.09
CA GLY A 68 18.46 -0.88 19.35
C GLY A 68 18.90 -0.82 17.88
N LEU A 69 20.20 -0.95 17.63
CA LEU A 69 20.75 -1.00 16.27
C LEU A 69 20.24 -2.21 15.49
N ASN A 70 20.18 -3.38 16.13
CA ASN A 70 19.64 -4.59 15.54
C ASN A 70 18.16 -4.44 15.15
N ILE A 71 17.32 -3.92 16.06
CA ILE A 71 15.89 -3.68 15.78
C ILE A 71 15.72 -2.73 14.60
N LEU A 72 16.48 -1.62 14.58
CA LEU A 72 16.43 -0.64 13.50
C LEU A 72 16.86 -1.26 12.16
N TYR A 73 17.93 -2.07 12.16
CA TYR A 73 18.41 -2.75 10.97
C TYR A 73 17.36 -3.72 10.38
N TYR A 74 16.74 -4.55 11.22
CA TYR A 74 15.65 -5.44 10.78
C TYR A 74 14.42 -4.65 10.31
N TYR A 75 14.12 -3.53 10.95
CA TYR A 75 13.04 -2.65 10.53
C TYR A 75 13.27 -2.07 9.13
N ILE A 76 14.50 -1.62 8.83
CA ILE A 76 14.89 -1.10 7.52
C ILE A 76 14.78 -2.21 6.45
N GLN A 77 15.19 -3.44 6.76
CA GLN A 77 15.07 -4.59 5.87
C GLN A 77 13.64 -5.09 5.65
N ALA A 78 12.74 -4.89 6.63
CA ALA A 78 11.35 -5.32 6.50
C ALA A 78 10.56 -4.51 5.45
N TYR A 79 11.00 -3.28 5.13
CA TYR A 79 10.29 -2.38 4.23
C TYR A 79 10.14 -2.89 2.78
N PRO A 80 11.20 -3.38 2.10
CA PRO A 80 11.05 -4.04 0.80
C PRO A 80 10.00 -5.17 0.81
N GLY A 81 9.96 -5.96 1.89
CA GLY A 81 8.96 -7.01 2.08
C GLY A 81 7.55 -6.43 2.19
N GLY A 82 7.36 -5.41 3.02
CA GLY A 82 6.07 -4.72 3.16
C GLY A 82 5.57 -4.10 1.84
N LEU A 83 6.49 -3.53 1.05
CA LEU A 83 6.20 -3.00 -0.28
C LEU A 83 5.71 -4.07 -1.25
N LEU A 84 6.41 -5.21 -1.30
CA LEU A 84 6.02 -6.33 -2.16
C LEU A 84 4.65 -6.90 -1.75
N LEU A 85 4.40 -7.03 -0.45
CA LEU A 85 3.11 -7.50 0.05
C LEU A 85 1.98 -6.52 -0.32
N ALA A 86 2.21 -5.21 -0.18
CA ALA A 86 1.21 -4.20 -0.57
C ALA A 86 0.91 -4.22 -2.07
N LEU A 87 1.93 -4.43 -2.90
CA LEU A 87 1.77 -4.59 -4.35
C LEU A 87 0.95 -5.85 -4.67
N CYS A 88 1.35 -7.01 -4.15
CA CYS A 88 0.65 -8.28 -4.37
C CYS A 88 -0.80 -8.25 -3.84
N PHE A 89 -1.01 -7.81 -2.60
CA PHE A 89 -2.34 -7.77 -2.00
C PHE A 89 -3.22 -6.67 -2.61
N GLY A 90 -2.66 -5.53 -2.98
CA GLY A 90 -3.38 -4.45 -3.67
C GLY A 90 -4.06 -4.95 -4.94
N TRP A 91 -3.31 -5.62 -5.82
CA TRP A 91 -3.87 -6.21 -7.05
C TRP A 91 -4.77 -7.42 -6.80
N TYR A 92 -4.44 -8.27 -5.81
CA TYR A 92 -5.27 -9.42 -5.44
C TYR A 92 -6.67 -9.01 -4.96
N PHE A 93 -6.76 -8.01 -4.07
CA PHE A 93 -8.05 -7.52 -3.58
C PHE A 93 -8.79 -6.69 -4.63
N PHE A 94 -8.07 -5.98 -5.50
CA PHE A 94 -8.65 -5.29 -6.66
C PHE A 94 -9.32 -6.30 -7.61
N ALA A 95 -8.65 -7.42 -7.94
CA ALA A 95 -9.21 -8.49 -8.77
C ALA A 95 -10.46 -9.14 -8.14
N LYS A 96 -10.52 -9.21 -6.80
CA LYS A 96 -11.69 -9.70 -6.05
C LYS A 96 -12.81 -8.68 -5.87
N LYS A 97 -12.75 -7.51 -6.52
CA LYS A 97 -13.70 -6.39 -6.37
C LYS A 97 -13.81 -5.88 -4.93
N LYS A 98 -12.80 -6.11 -4.09
CA LYS A 98 -12.73 -5.65 -2.69
C LYS A 98 -11.91 -4.35 -2.61
N TRP A 99 -12.44 -3.27 -3.17
CA TRP A 99 -11.71 -2.01 -3.34
C TRP A 99 -11.23 -1.37 -2.03
N ARG A 100 -12.05 -1.40 -0.98
CA ARG A 100 -11.65 -0.89 0.35
C ARG A 100 -10.45 -1.64 0.92
N ALA A 101 -10.43 -2.98 0.77
CA ALA A 101 -9.31 -3.80 1.20
C ALA A 101 -8.06 -3.51 0.35
N ALA A 102 -8.21 -3.36 -0.96
CA ALA A 102 -7.10 -3.02 -1.85
C ALA A 102 -6.42 -1.71 -1.43
N VAL A 103 -7.20 -0.66 -1.12
CA VAL A 103 -6.65 0.62 -0.65
C VAL A 103 -6.02 0.51 0.74
N LEU A 104 -6.66 -0.18 1.69
CA LEU A 104 -6.10 -0.39 3.03
C LEU A 104 -4.77 -1.13 3.01
N TRP A 105 -4.66 -2.22 2.25
CA TRP A 105 -3.41 -2.96 2.09
C TRP A 105 -2.33 -2.13 1.43
N ASN A 106 -2.74 -1.29 0.48
CA ASN A 106 -1.84 -0.40 -0.21
C ASN A 106 -1.43 0.81 0.64
N LEU A 107 -2.08 1.11 1.77
CA LEU A 107 -1.68 2.16 2.72
C LEU A 107 -0.62 1.70 3.74
N ILE A 108 -0.43 0.39 3.90
CA ILE A 108 0.54 -0.16 4.86
C ILE A 108 1.97 0.37 4.63
N PRO A 109 2.51 0.40 3.39
CA PRO A 109 3.85 0.92 3.14
C PRO A 109 3.98 2.40 3.46
N LEU A 110 2.90 3.18 3.33
CA LEU A 110 2.88 4.60 3.66
C LEU A 110 3.05 4.85 5.16
N ILE A 111 2.63 3.93 6.03
CA ILE A 111 2.85 4.06 7.48
C ILE A 111 4.35 4.03 7.82
N TRP A 112 5.17 3.29 7.05
CA TRP A 112 6.62 3.23 7.25
C TRP A 112 7.34 4.52 6.86
N VAL A 113 6.69 5.41 6.11
CA VAL A 113 7.22 6.73 5.77
C VAL A 113 7.20 7.67 6.98
N ILE A 114 6.29 7.46 7.95
CA ILE A 114 6.13 8.30 9.15
C ILE A 114 7.40 8.29 10.04
N PRO A 115 7.92 7.13 10.50
CA PRO A 115 9.14 7.12 11.31
C PRO A 115 10.35 7.63 10.54
N PHE A 116 10.42 7.42 9.22
CA PHE A 116 11.47 7.99 8.39
C PHE A 116 11.42 9.53 8.36
N LEU A 117 10.23 10.12 8.16
CA LEU A 117 10.04 11.57 8.29
C LEU A 117 10.38 12.07 9.69
N GLY A 118 10.02 11.32 10.73
CA GLY A 118 10.35 11.64 12.12
C GLY A 118 11.86 11.74 12.35
N MET A 119 12.64 10.81 11.80
CA MET A 119 14.10 10.86 11.88
C MET A 119 14.69 12.06 11.13
N ILE A 120 14.19 12.36 9.92
CA ILE A 120 14.65 13.53 9.15
C ILE A 120 14.36 14.82 9.91
N LEU A 121 13.14 14.98 10.45
CA LEU A 121 12.78 16.16 11.24
C LEU A 121 13.65 16.27 12.49
N TYR A 122 13.84 15.18 13.23
CA TYR A 122 14.73 15.17 14.39
C TYR A 122 16.16 15.61 14.04
N ALA A 123 16.73 15.08 12.94
CA ALA A 123 18.09 15.39 12.51
C ALA A 123 18.28 16.81 11.96
N ASN A 124 17.21 17.50 11.53
CA ASN A 124 17.28 18.88 11.04
C ASN A 124 16.96 19.93 12.12
N PHE A 125 16.28 19.54 13.20
CA PHE A 125 15.84 20.45 14.27
C PHE A 125 16.58 20.26 15.60
N LEU A 126 17.42 19.24 15.75
CA LEU A 126 18.46 19.14 16.80
C LEU A 126 19.85 19.36 16.21
#